data_AF-A0AAN8D1M7-F1
#
_entry.id   AF-A0AAN8D1M7-F1
#
_cell.length_a   1.000
_cell.length_b   1.000
_cell.length_c   1.000
_cell.angle_alpha   90.00
_cell.angle_beta   90.00
_cell.angle_gamma   90.00
#
_symmetry.space_group_name_H-M   'P 1'
#
loop_
_entity.id
_entity.type
_entity.pdbx_description
1 polymer ?
#
loop_
_entity_poly.entity_id
_entity_poly.type
_entity_poly.pdbx_seq_one_letter_code
_entity_poly.pdbx_strand_id
1 'polypeptide(L)'
;MHQLHIDPELMSLDVNQWATNAALKKSEVNVCAMNVVNDCAERGVKLTSDFVAVARKEQHLQNVLQAVEHDRSQQPNLRHCKRKLIASLR
;
A
#
# COMPACT_ATOMS: atom_id res chain seq x y z
N MET A 1 1.71 -20.37 8.26
CA MET A 1 0.77 -19.28 8.60
C MET A 1 1.10 -18.82 10.01
N HIS A 2 1.47 -17.56 10.21
CA HIS A 2 1.69 -17.00 11.55
C HIS A 2 0.33 -16.66 12.14
N GLN A 3 -0.11 -17.37 13.18
CA GLN A 3 -1.32 -17.01 13.92
C GLN A 3 -1.01 -15.86 14.87
N LEU A 4 -1.87 -14.83 14.87
CA LEU A 4 -1.65 -13.63 15.68
C LEU A 4 -1.90 -13.87 17.18
N HIS A 5 -2.60 -14.97 17.55
CA HIS A 5 -2.95 -15.32 18.94
C HIS A 5 -3.46 -14.12 19.75
N ILE A 6 -4.34 -13.32 19.14
CA ILE A 6 -4.99 -12.22 19.84
C ILE A 6 -6.01 -12.83 20.79
N ASP A 7 -5.87 -12.50 22.08
CA ASP A 7 -6.77 -12.93 23.13
C ASP A 7 -8.19 -12.37 22.88
N PRO A 8 -9.23 -13.21 22.78
CA PRO A 8 -10.60 -12.75 22.62
C PRO A 8 -11.06 -11.77 23.71
N GLU A 9 -10.50 -11.88 24.92
CA GLU A 9 -10.82 -11.00 26.04
C GLU A 9 -10.29 -9.57 25.84
N LEU A 10 -9.35 -9.35 24.91
CA LEU A 10 -8.83 -8.03 24.57
C LEU A 10 -9.96 -7.07 24.17
N MET A 11 -10.97 -7.57 23.45
CA MET A 11 -12.10 -6.75 22.98
C MET A 11 -13.02 -6.30 24.13
N SER A 12 -12.86 -6.90 25.32
CA SER A 12 -13.61 -6.54 26.53
C SER A 12 -12.84 -5.57 27.43
N LEU A 13 -11.56 -5.30 27.14
CA LEU A 13 -10.74 -4.35 27.89
C LEU A 13 -10.96 -2.93 27.39
N ASP A 14 -10.90 -1.98 28.33
CA ASP A 14 -10.87 -0.57 27.98
C ASP A 14 -9.61 -0.22 27.16
N VAL A 15 -9.75 0.67 26.19
CA VAL A 15 -8.66 1.02 25.24
C VAL A 15 -7.41 1.51 25.97
N ASN A 16 -7.56 2.17 27.11
CA ASN A 16 -6.41 2.65 27.89
C ASN A 16 -5.57 1.51 28.47
N GLN A 17 -6.13 0.30 28.57
CA GLN A 17 -5.47 -0.89 29.10
C GLN A 17 -4.79 -1.72 28.00
N TRP A 18 -5.02 -1.40 26.72
CA TRP A 18 -4.44 -2.15 25.61
C TRP A 18 -2.91 -2.01 25.57
N ALA A 19 -2.38 -0.83 25.88
CA ALA A 19 -0.94 -0.54 25.84
C ALA A 19 -0.13 -1.36 26.86
N THR A 20 -0.75 -1.86 27.93
CA THR A 20 -0.10 -2.71 28.94
C THR A 20 -0.41 -4.19 28.76
N ASN A 21 -1.34 -4.54 27.86
CA ASN A 21 -1.75 -5.92 27.62
C ASN A 21 -0.62 -6.76 27.00
N ALA A 22 -0.27 -7.87 27.67
CA ALA A 22 0.84 -8.73 27.28
C ALA A 22 0.57 -9.51 25.98
N ALA A 23 -0.66 -9.95 25.75
CA ALA A 23 -1.05 -10.66 24.54
C ALA A 23 -0.96 -9.74 23.31
N LEU A 24 -1.42 -8.49 23.44
CA LEU A 24 -1.31 -7.49 22.37
C LEU A 24 0.16 -7.22 22.02
N LYS A 25 1.02 -6.97 23.02
CA LYS A 25 2.47 -6.78 22.80
C LYS A 25 3.13 -7.98 22.11
N LYS A 26 2.76 -9.19 22.51
CA LYS A 26 3.27 -10.42 21.88
C LYS A 26 2.82 -10.55 20.43
N SER A 27 1.56 -10.18 20.14
CA SER A 27 1.03 -10.18 18.78
C SER A 27 1.70 -9.11 17.90
N GLU A 28 2.06 -7.95 18.46
CA GLU A 28 2.75 -6.87 17.76
C GLU A 28 4.13 -7.32 17.25
N VAL A 29 4.90 -8.06 18.06
CA VAL A 29 6.17 -8.66 17.63
C VAL A 29 5.97 -9.57 16.41
N ASN A 30 4.91 -10.38 16.41
CA ASN A 30 4.59 -11.25 15.28
C ASN A 30 4.18 -10.45 14.04
N VAL A 31 3.40 -9.37 14.20
CA VAL A 31 2.99 -8.49 13.10
C VAL A 31 4.20 -7.77 12.49
N CYS A 32 5.10 -7.24 13.32
CA CYS A 32 6.33 -6.58 12.87
C CYS A 32 7.29 -7.55 12.18
N ALA A 33 7.28 -8.82 12.56
CA ALA A 33 8.08 -9.86 11.92
C ALA A 33 7.48 -10.35 10.59
N MET A 34 6.23 -9.98 10.26
CA MET A 34 5.67 -10.30 8.95
C MET A 34 6.36 -9.43 7.89
N ASN A 35 6.92 -10.08 6.87
CA ASN A 35 7.29 -9.42 5.63
C ASN A 35 6.00 -8.93 4.96
N VAL A 36 5.61 -7.70 5.27
CA VAL A 36 4.57 -6.98 4.56
C VAL A 36 5.10 -6.66 3.18
N VAL A 37 4.77 -7.52 2.22
CA VAL A 37 4.99 -7.16 0.83
C VAL A 37 3.98 -6.09 0.47
N ASN A 38 4.47 -5.01 -0.14
CA ASN A 38 3.61 -3.90 -0.51
C ASN A 38 2.70 -4.39 -1.64
N ASP A 39 1.47 -4.77 -1.30
CA ASP A 39 0.45 -5.24 -2.24
C ASP A 39 0.32 -4.28 -3.44
N CYS A 40 0.41 -2.97 -3.21
CA CYS A 40 0.40 -1.99 -4.28
C CYS A 40 1.62 -2.08 -5.21
N ALA A 41 2.81 -2.40 -4.68
CA ALA A 41 4.01 -2.60 -5.49
C ALA A 41 3.93 -3.91 -6.29
N GLU A 42 3.51 -5.01 -5.66
CA GLU A 42 3.30 -6.29 -6.36
C GLU A 42 2.23 -6.18 -7.45
N ARG A 43 1.10 -5.53 -7.14
CA ARG A 43 0.06 -5.23 -8.13
C ARG A 43 0.58 -4.33 -9.24
N GLY A 44 1.43 -3.35 -8.95
CA GLY A 44 2.08 -2.51 -9.94
C GLY A 44 2.98 -3.31 -10.89
N VAL A 45 3.78 -4.24 -10.35
CA VAL A 45 4.63 -5.15 -11.12
C VAL A 45 3.78 -6.09 -11.99
N LYS A 46 2.72 -6.67 -11.42
CA LYS A 46 1.80 -7.56 -12.14
C LYS A 46 1.06 -6.83 -13.28
N LEU A 47 0.51 -5.65 -13.00
CA LEU A 47 -0.10 -4.78 -14.01
C LEU A 47 0.89 -4.49 -15.15
N THR A 48 2.12 -4.08 -14.82
CA THR A 48 3.15 -3.77 -15.83
C THR A 48 3.50 -5.02 -16.65
N SER A 49 3.67 -6.17 -16.00
CA SER A 49 3.99 -7.43 -16.68
C SER A 49 2.87 -7.91 -17.60
N ASP A 50 1.63 -7.91 -17.12
CA ASP A 50 0.45 -8.28 -17.91
C ASP A 50 0.26 -7.31 -19.08
N PHE A 51 0.56 -6.02 -18.85
CA PHE A 51 0.47 -5.00 -19.86
C PHE A 51 1.49 -5.19 -20.99
N VAL A 52 2.77 -5.41 -20.65
CA VAL A 52 3.83 -5.70 -21.62
C VAL A 52 3.51 -6.97 -22.42
N ALA A 53 2.97 -8.00 -21.77
CA ALA A 53 2.54 -9.23 -22.43
C ALA A 53 1.41 -9.00 -23.46
N VAL A 54 0.52 -8.03 -23.22
CA VAL A 54 -0.58 -7.67 -24.13
C VAL A 54 -0.10 -6.74 -25.26
N ALA A 55 0.84 -5.82 -24.99
CA ALA A 55 1.30 -4.87 -25.98
C ALA A 55 1.90 -5.55 -27.23
N ARG A 56 2.53 -6.73 -27.10
CA ARG A 56 3.02 -7.68 -28.15
C ARG A 56 3.90 -7.12 -29.28
N LYS A 57 3.93 -5.81 -29.53
CA LYS A 57 4.69 -5.08 -30.54
C LYS A 57 5.05 -3.70 -29.99
N GLU A 58 6.24 -3.22 -30.32
CA GLU A 58 6.77 -1.91 -29.89
C GLU A 58 5.80 -0.76 -30.17
N GLN A 59 5.15 -0.75 -31.34
CA GLN A 59 4.21 0.31 -31.71
C GLN A 59 3.02 0.45 -30.73
N HIS A 60 2.49 -0.65 -30.21
CA HIS A 60 1.38 -0.61 -29.26
C HIS A 60 1.84 -0.15 -27.87
N LEU A 61 3.06 -0.51 -27.48
CA LEU A 61 3.68 0.00 -26.26
C LEU A 61 3.86 1.52 -26.33
N GLN A 62 4.37 2.04 -27.44
CA GLN A 62 4.57 3.48 -27.65
C GLN A 62 3.27 4.28 -27.60
N ASN A 63 2.20 3.79 -28.25
CA ASN A 63 0.89 4.45 -28.20
C ASN A 63 0.38 4.58 -26.76
N VAL A 64 0.63 3.58 -25.91
CA VAL A 64 0.17 3.60 -24.53
C VAL A 64 1.05 4.49 -23.67
N LEU A 65 2.38 4.45 -23.85
CA LEU A 65 3.28 5.35 -23.16
C LEU A 65 2.91 6.82 -23.42
N GLN A 66 2.53 7.14 -24.67
CA GLN A 66 2.01 8.47 -25.01
C GLN A 66 0.71 8.79 -24.29
N ALA A 67 -0.24 7.85 -24.19
CA ALA A 67 -1.49 8.05 -23.46
C ALA A 67 -1.25 8.24 -21.94
N VAL A 68 -0.35 7.47 -21.34
CA VAL A 68 0.01 7.58 -19.92
C VAL A 68 0.70 8.91 -19.62
N GLU A 69 1.62 9.34 -20.49
CA GLU A 69 2.32 10.62 -20.31
C GLU A 69 1.37 11.81 -20.52
N HIS A 70 0.45 11.69 -21.47
CA HIS A 70 -0.63 12.66 -21.64
C HIS A 70 -1.49 12.76 -20.36
N ASP A 71 -1.96 11.65 -19.80
CA ASP A 71 -2.76 11.66 -18.57
C ASP A 71 -1.98 12.23 -17.37
N ARG A 72 -0.70 11.87 -17.22
CA ARG A 72 0.20 12.45 -16.20
C ARG A 72 0.37 13.96 -16.32
N SER A 73 0.36 14.49 -17.54
CA SER A 73 0.45 15.94 -17.77
C SER A 73 -0.82 16.67 -17.33
N GLN A 74 -1.98 16.00 -17.38
CA GLN A 74 -3.28 16.56 -17.03
C GLN A 74 -3.61 16.38 -15.55
N GLN A 75 -3.18 15.27 -14.94
CA GLN A 75 -3.43 14.94 -13.54
C GLN A 75 -2.19 15.20 -12.68
N PRO A 76 -2.23 16.21 -11.78
CA PRO A 76 -1.09 16.48 -10.91
C PRO A 76 -0.85 15.29 -9.98
N ASN A 77 0.43 14.90 -9.85
CA ASN A 77 0.85 13.77 -9.02
C ASN A 77 0.22 13.87 -7.62
N LEU A 78 -0.53 12.85 -7.20
CA LEU A 78 -1.23 12.83 -5.92
C LEU A 78 -0.30 13.05 -4.72
N ARG A 79 0.98 12.62 -4.79
CA ARG A 79 1.97 12.96 -3.75
C ARG A 79 2.32 14.44 -3.73
N HIS A 80 2.40 15.07 -4.90
CA HIS A 80 2.62 16.51 -5.01
C HIS A 80 1.41 17.30 -4.50
N CYS A 81 0.18 16.87 -4.84
CA CYS A 81 -1.05 17.44 -4.30
C CYS A 81 -1.14 17.30 -2.78
N LYS A 82 -0.85 16.11 -2.22
CA LYS A 82 -0.83 15.89 -0.77
C LYS A 82 0.22 16.76 -0.07
N ARG A 83 1.41 16.92 -0.65
CA ARG A 83 2.45 17.82 -0.11
C ARG A 83 2.00 19.29 -0.10
N LYS A 84 1.35 19.74 -1.18
CA LYS A 84 0.79 21.10 -1.26
C LYS A 84 -0.33 21.31 -0.23
N LEU A 85 -1.25 20.36 -0.09
CA LEU A 85 -2.34 20.40 0.88
C LEU A 85 -1.81 20.50 2.32
N ILE A 86 -0.81 19.69 2.66
CA ILE A 86 -0.17 19.71 3.99
C ILE A 86 0.56 21.04 4.22
N ALA A 87 1.21 21.59 3.19
CA ALA A 87 1.89 22.87 3.28
C ALA A 87 0.92 24.06 3.43
N SER A 88 -0.30 23.99 2.88
CA SER A 88 -1.33 25.03 3.01
C SER A 88 -2.10 24.99 4.33
N LEU A 89 -1.93 23.95 5.14
CA LEU A 89 -2.57 23.79 6.46
C LEU A 89 -1.66 24.25 7.61
N ARG A 90 -0.50 24.85 7.29
CA ARG A 90 0.44 25.47 8.23
C ARG A 90 0.44 26.97 8.03
#